data_AF-A0A150V648-F1
#
_entry.id   AF-A0A150V648-F1
#
_cell.length_a   1.000
_cell.length_b   1.000
_cell.length_c   1.000
_cell.angle_alpha   90.00
_cell.angle_beta   90.00
_cell.angle_gamma   90.00
#
_symmetry.space_group_name_H-M   'P 1'
#
loop_
_entity.id
_entity.type
_entity.pdbx_description
1 polymer ?
#
loop_
_entity_poly.entity_id
_entity_poly.type
_entity_poly.pdbx_seq_one_letter_code
_entity_poly.pdbx_strand_id
1 'polypeptide(L)'
;MAPKIAIVFYSTWGHVKTLAEAEAKGIKEAGGSCDIYQVPETLPDDVLAKMHAPPKDGNIPVLDDPKTLEQYDGFLLGIPTRYGNMPAQWKTFWDKTGGQWQTGAFWGKYAGLFISTGTLGGGQESTALASMSTLAHHGIIYVPLGYKTTFHLLGDLSEVRGGSPWGAGTFSAADGSRQPTEKELALATAQGKAFYEHLAKVNFA
;
A
#
# COMPACT_ATOMS: atom_id res chain seq x y z
N MET A 1 5.01 -22.67 6.87
CA MET A 1 6.23 -21.87 6.59
C MET A 1 5.94 -20.42 6.95
N ALA A 2 6.95 -19.57 7.19
CA ALA A 2 6.71 -18.14 7.40
C ALA A 2 6.16 -17.51 6.10
N PRO A 3 5.14 -16.63 6.18
CA PRO A 3 4.55 -16.02 4.99
C PRO A 3 5.57 -15.14 4.27
N LYS A 4 5.64 -15.26 2.94
CA LYS A 4 6.39 -14.35 2.09
C LYS A 4 5.53 -13.12 1.78
N ILE A 5 6.00 -11.95 2.17
CA ILE A 5 5.25 -10.70 1.99
C ILE A 5 6.02 -9.75 1.06
N ALA A 6 5.30 -9.12 0.13
CA ALA A 6 5.80 -7.99 -0.64
C ALA A 6 5.06 -6.70 -0.27
N ILE A 7 5.79 -5.62 -0.05
CA ILE A 7 5.23 -4.27 -0.01
C ILE A 7 5.43 -3.67 -1.39
N VAL A 8 4.34 -3.39 -2.10
CA VAL A 8 4.37 -2.82 -3.46
C VAL A 8 3.73 -1.44 -3.40
N PHE A 9 4.41 -0.41 -3.86
CA PHE A 9 3.86 0.95 -3.80
C PHE A 9 4.14 1.77 -5.06
N TYR A 10 3.27 2.74 -5.31
CA TYR A 10 3.60 3.87 -6.19
C TYR A 10 3.72 5.13 -5.34
N SER A 11 4.72 5.97 -5.60
CA SER A 11 4.89 7.25 -4.91
C SER A 11 5.48 8.30 -5.85
N THR A 12 4.78 9.42 -6.04
CA THR A 12 5.31 10.55 -6.81
C THR A 12 6.22 11.44 -5.93
N TRP A 13 5.75 11.79 -4.72
CA TRP A 13 6.42 12.75 -3.83
C TRP A 13 6.87 12.13 -2.50
N GLY A 14 7.20 10.84 -2.46
CA GLY A 14 7.79 10.22 -1.27
C GLY A 14 6.80 9.77 -0.17
N HIS A 15 5.67 10.43 0.05
CA HIS A 15 4.74 10.12 1.15
C HIS A 15 4.37 8.63 1.32
N VAL A 16 4.04 7.94 0.21
CA VAL A 16 3.67 6.52 0.26
C VAL A 16 4.90 5.63 0.50
N LYS A 17 6.08 6.03 0.01
CA LYS A 17 7.35 5.33 0.31
C LYS A 17 7.62 5.36 1.82
N THR A 18 7.46 6.53 2.44
CA THR A 18 7.64 6.68 3.89
C THR A 18 6.67 5.81 4.69
N LEU A 19 5.41 5.68 4.25
CA LEU A 19 4.49 4.71 4.86
C LEU A 19 4.94 3.27 4.61
N ALA A 20 5.39 2.92 3.40
CA ALA A 20 5.88 1.58 3.07
C ALA A 20 7.05 1.15 3.96
N GLU A 21 7.97 2.07 4.28
CA GLU A 21 9.07 1.82 5.21
C GLU A 21 8.56 1.57 6.64
N ALA A 22 7.50 2.28 7.07
CA ALA A 22 6.87 2.07 8.37
C ALA A 22 6.09 0.74 8.44
N GLU A 23 5.41 0.34 7.35
CA GLU A 23 4.80 -0.99 7.20
C GLU A 23 5.86 -2.10 7.32
N ALA A 24 6.99 -1.95 6.61
CA ALA A 24 8.10 -2.90 6.64
C ALA A 24 8.70 -3.03 8.05
N LYS A 25 8.85 -1.91 8.76
CA LYS A 25 9.25 -1.89 10.16
C LYS A 25 8.29 -2.71 11.02
N GLY A 26 6.97 -2.54 10.83
CA GLY A 26 5.94 -3.31 11.53
C GLY A 26 6.05 -4.82 11.30
N ILE A 27 6.22 -5.24 10.05
CA ILE A 27 6.44 -6.66 9.69
C ILE A 27 7.69 -7.19 10.41
N LYS A 28 8.78 -6.43 10.40
CA LYS A 28 10.03 -6.82 11.07
C LYS A 28 9.88 -6.95 12.58
N GLU A 29 9.15 -6.04 13.22
CA GLU A 29 8.83 -6.11 14.67
C GLU A 29 7.99 -7.33 15.03
N ALA A 30 7.21 -7.85 14.09
CA ALA A 30 6.44 -9.08 14.25
C ALA A 30 7.28 -10.36 14.04
N GLY A 31 8.58 -10.24 13.76
CA GLY A 31 9.47 -11.35 13.44
C GLY A 31 9.44 -11.79 11.97
N GLY A 32 8.78 -11.00 11.11
CA GLY A 32 8.68 -11.25 9.68
C GLY A 32 9.77 -10.58 8.85
N SER A 33 9.72 -10.85 7.55
CA SER A 33 10.51 -10.16 6.53
C SER A 33 9.62 -9.86 5.33
N CYS A 34 9.97 -8.83 4.58
CA CYS A 34 9.27 -8.46 3.36
C CYS A 34 10.25 -7.88 2.33
N ASP A 35 9.90 -8.03 1.06
CA ASP A 35 10.55 -7.31 -0.02
C ASP A 35 9.77 -6.04 -0.35
N ILE A 36 10.45 -4.96 -0.71
CA ILE A 36 9.82 -3.68 -1.06
C ILE A 36 10.04 -3.41 -2.55
N TYR A 37 8.96 -3.05 -3.24
CA TYR A 37 8.95 -2.79 -4.67
C TYR A 37 8.25 -1.48 -5.03
N GLN A 38 8.75 -0.85 -6.08
CA GLN A 38 8.11 0.30 -6.72
C GLN A 38 7.29 -0.15 -7.94
N VAL A 39 6.08 0.37 -8.09
CA VAL A 39 5.33 0.29 -9.33
C VAL A 39 6.00 1.16 -10.40
N PRO A 40 6.12 0.69 -11.66
CA PRO A 40 6.74 1.47 -12.74
C PRO A 40 6.09 2.84 -12.95
N GLU A 41 6.91 3.83 -13.29
CA GLU A 41 6.44 5.15 -13.67
C GLU A 41 5.86 5.13 -15.09
N THR A 42 4.81 5.90 -15.33
CA THR A 42 4.16 6.02 -16.65
C THR A 42 4.27 7.43 -17.23
N LEU A 43 4.64 8.42 -16.41
CA LEU A 43 4.86 9.78 -16.87
C LEU A 43 6.26 9.92 -17.47
N PRO A 44 6.40 10.63 -18.61
CA PRO A 44 7.71 10.99 -19.15
C PRO A 44 8.52 11.86 -18.18
N ASP A 45 9.85 11.78 -18.27
CA ASP A 45 10.78 12.53 -17.41
C ASP A 45 10.56 14.05 -17.47
N ASP A 46 10.21 14.60 -18.64
CA ASP A 46 9.97 16.04 -18.79
C ASP A 46 8.70 16.51 -18.05
N VAL A 47 7.69 15.63 -17.95
CA VAL A 47 6.47 15.90 -17.17
C VAL A 47 6.80 15.84 -15.68
N LEU A 48 7.55 14.83 -15.24
CA LEU A 48 7.99 14.70 -13.84
C LEU A 48 8.83 15.91 -13.41
N ALA A 49 9.73 16.38 -14.26
CA ALA A 49 10.53 17.58 -14.02
C ALA A 49 9.66 18.83 -13.84
N LYS A 50 8.65 19.03 -14.71
CA LYS A 50 7.69 20.15 -14.59
C LYS A 50 6.81 20.07 -13.34
N MET A 51 6.55 18.85 -12.84
CA MET A 51 5.83 18.62 -11.60
C MET A 51 6.70 18.76 -10.34
N HIS A 52 8.01 19.04 -10.51
CA HIS A 52 8.99 19.01 -9.42
C HIS A 52 8.95 17.70 -8.63
N ALA A 53 8.68 16.58 -9.32
CA ALA A 53 8.70 15.27 -8.69
C ALA A 53 10.14 14.91 -8.32
N PRO A 54 10.41 14.49 -7.07
CA PRO A 54 11.73 14.01 -6.69
C PRO A 54 12.08 12.74 -7.49
N PRO A 55 13.38 12.46 -7.71
CA PRO A 55 13.79 11.20 -8.31
C PRO A 55 13.33 10.02 -7.45
N LYS A 56 13.03 8.89 -8.11
CA LYS A 56 12.71 7.64 -7.43
C LYS A 56 13.94 7.13 -6.68
N ASP A 57 13.71 6.37 -5.60
CA ASP A 57 14.81 5.75 -4.87
C ASP A 57 15.37 4.58 -5.69
N GLY A 58 16.59 4.73 -6.20
CA GLY A 58 17.26 3.69 -7.00
C GLY A 58 17.62 2.42 -6.23
N ASN A 59 17.54 2.44 -4.89
CA ASN A 59 17.80 1.25 -4.06
C ASN A 59 16.59 0.33 -3.94
N ILE A 60 15.38 0.81 -4.26
CA ILE A 60 14.16 0.00 -4.22
C ILE A 60 13.86 -0.48 -5.64
N PRO A 61 13.86 -1.80 -5.91
CA PRO A 61 13.64 -2.31 -7.26
C PRO A 61 12.27 -1.93 -7.81
N VAL A 62 12.22 -1.66 -9.12
CA VAL A 62 10.97 -1.50 -9.87
C VAL A 62 10.42 -2.88 -10.20
N LEU A 63 9.12 -3.08 -9.99
CA LEU A 63 8.40 -4.31 -10.26
C LEU A 63 7.73 -4.23 -11.64
N ASP A 64 8.51 -4.42 -12.69
CA ASP A 64 8.02 -4.31 -14.07
C ASP A 64 7.09 -5.46 -14.49
N ASP A 65 7.40 -6.67 -14.03
CA ASP A 65 6.62 -7.89 -14.28
C ASP A 65 5.84 -8.31 -13.02
N PRO A 66 4.50 -8.16 -13.01
CA PRO A 66 3.65 -8.60 -11.92
C PRO A 66 3.71 -10.10 -11.62
N LYS A 67 4.18 -10.94 -12.56
CA LYS A 67 4.39 -12.38 -12.32
C LYS A 67 5.28 -12.64 -11.10
N THR A 68 6.21 -11.73 -10.82
CA THR A 68 7.05 -11.76 -9.61
C THR A 68 6.23 -11.87 -8.33
N LEU A 69 4.97 -11.40 -8.31
CA LEU A 69 4.06 -11.51 -7.15
C LEU A 69 3.54 -12.93 -6.90
N GLU A 70 3.64 -13.85 -7.86
CA GLU A 70 3.18 -15.24 -7.72
C GLU A 70 3.92 -15.99 -6.59
N GLN A 71 5.18 -15.60 -6.30
CA GLN A 71 6.00 -16.23 -5.26
C GLN A 71 5.67 -15.77 -3.83
N TYR A 72 4.83 -14.75 -3.65
CA TYR A 72 4.48 -14.21 -2.33
C TYR A 72 3.11 -14.70 -1.88
N ASP A 73 2.92 -14.78 -0.57
CA ASP A 73 1.69 -15.21 0.06
C ASP A 73 0.74 -14.04 0.32
N GLY A 74 1.30 -12.83 0.48
CA GLY A 74 0.50 -11.63 0.53
C GLY A 74 1.24 -10.33 0.29
N PHE A 75 0.45 -9.27 0.19
CA PHE A 75 0.89 -7.97 -0.29
C PHE A 75 0.42 -6.84 0.63
N LEU A 76 1.24 -5.81 0.81
CA LEU A 76 0.76 -4.51 1.27
C LEU A 76 0.90 -3.51 0.12
N LEU A 77 -0.22 -2.92 -0.30
CA LEU A 77 -0.29 -2.09 -1.50
C LEU A 77 -0.41 -0.61 -1.13
N GLY A 78 0.64 0.14 -1.46
CA GLY A 78 0.73 1.58 -1.19
C GLY A 78 0.22 2.43 -2.34
N ILE A 79 -0.88 3.16 -2.13
CA ILE A 79 -1.62 3.85 -3.20
C ILE A 79 -1.77 5.34 -2.87
N PRO A 80 -1.20 6.26 -3.68
CA PRO A 80 -1.53 7.67 -3.60
C PRO A 80 -2.83 7.91 -4.37
N THR A 81 -3.84 8.47 -3.73
CA THR A 81 -5.16 8.66 -4.35
C THR A 81 -5.08 9.52 -5.61
N ARG A 82 -5.94 9.19 -6.58
CA ARG A 82 -6.38 10.09 -7.64
C ARG A 82 -7.90 10.07 -7.66
N TYR A 83 -8.50 11.13 -7.12
CA TYR A 83 -9.96 11.32 -7.04
C TYR A 83 -10.72 10.14 -6.41
N GLY A 84 -10.18 9.55 -5.33
CA GLY A 84 -10.79 8.38 -4.69
C GLY A 84 -10.58 7.07 -5.44
N ASN A 85 -9.58 7.00 -6.33
CA ASN A 85 -9.19 5.78 -7.04
C ASN A 85 -7.66 5.62 -7.06
N MET A 86 -7.20 4.51 -7.62
CA MET A 86 -5.79 4.26 -7.95
C MET A 86 -5.29 5.22 -9.04
N PRO A 87 -4.01 5.63 -9.02
CA PRO A 87 -3.40 6.38 -10.11
C PRO A 87 -3.18 5.49 -11.34
N ALA A 88 -2.89 6.12 -12.48
CA ALA A 88 -2.68 5.43 -13.76
C ALA A 88 -1.59 4.35 -13.67
N GLN A 89 -0.50 4.62 -12.96
CA GLN A 89 0.62 3.68 -12.75
C GLN A 89 0.15 2.36 -12.13
N TRP A 90 -0.70 2.44 -11.10
CA TRP A 90 -1.30 1.26 -10.47
C TRP A 90 -2.26 0.55 -11.41
N LYS A 91 -3.07 1.29 -12.19
CA LYS A 91 -3.98 0.69 -13.17
C LYS A 91 -3.21 -0.04 -14.27
N THR A 92 -2.19 0.58 -14.85
CA THR A 92 -1.31 -0.06 -15.84
C THR A 92 -0.61 -1.30 -15.28
N PHE A 93 -0.21 -1.31 -14.00
CA PHE A 93 0.34 -2.49 -13.36
C PHE A 93 -0.66 -3.65 -13.30
N TRP A 94 -1.90 -3.39 -12.89
CA TRP A 94 -2.96 -4.40 -12.87
C TRP A 94 -3.43 -4.80 -14.28
N ASP A 95 -3.37 -3.92 -15.27
CA ASP A 95 -3.76 -4.27 -16.65
C ASP A 95 -2.82 -5.32 -17.28
N LYS A 96 -1.59 -5.49 -16.74
CA LYS A 96 -0.65 -6.54 -17.13
C LYS A 96 -0.99 -7.92 -16.54
N THR A 97 -1.91 -8.03 -15.57
CA THR A 97 -2.17 -9.28 -14.83
C THR A 97 -3.26 -10.16 -15.44
N GLY A 98 -3.63 -9.94 -16.71
CA GLY A 98 -4.67 -10.73 -17.40
C GLY A 98 -4.36 -12.23 -17.44
N GLY A 99 -3.07 -12.60 -17.56
CA GLY A 99 -2.63 -13.99 -17.50
C GLY A 99 -2.84 -14.61 -16.12
N GLN A 100 -2.43 -13.91 -15.05
CA GLN A 100 -2.62 -14.34 -13.66
C GLN A 100 -4.09 -14.43 -13.28
N TRP A 101 -4.92 -13.53 -13.82
CA TRP A 101 -6.37 -13.60 -13.67
C TRP A 101 -6.92 -14.88 -14.29
N GLN A 102 -6.54 -15.20 -15.54
CA GLN A 102 -7.04 -16.38 -16.24
C GLN A 102 -6.61 -17.69 -15.57
N THR A 103 -5.40 -17.76 -15.03
CA THR A 103 -4.87 -18.96 -14.37
C THR A 103 -5.25 -19.08 -12.90
N GLY A 104 -5.80 -18.01 -12.29
CA GLY A 104 -6.04 -17.94 -10.86
C GLY A 104 -4.76 -17.84 -10.02
N ALA A 105 -3.65 -17.38 -10.57
CA ALA A 105 -2.34 -17.40 -9.90
C ALA A 105 -2.29 -16.56 -8.61
N PHE A 106 -3.21 -15.61 -8.43
CA PHE A 106 -3.35 -14.80 -7.21
C PHE A 106 -4.51 -15.21 -6.31
N TRP A 107 -5.27 -16.24 -6.68
CA TRP A 107 -6.38 -16.72 -5.88
C TRP A 107 -5.90 -17.20 -4.51
N GLY A 108 -6.58 -16.77 -3.44
CA GLY A 108 -6.25 -17.15 -2.06
C GLY A 108 -5.05 -16.42 -1.45
N LYS A 109 -4.34 -15.58 -2.21
CA LYS A 109 -3.31 -14.69 -1.66
C LYS A 109 -3.96 -13.56 -0.86
N TYR A 110 -3.20 -12.91 0.02
CA TYR A 110 -3.72 -11.86 0.91
C TYR A 110 -3.25 -10.47 0.48
N ALA A 111 -4.05 -9.43 0.71
CA ALA A 111 -3.62 -8.05 0.51
C ALA A 111 -4.16 -7.10 1.58
N GLY A 112 -3.32 -6.22 2.09
CA GLY A 112 -3.71 -5.01 2.82
C GLY A 112 -3.39 -3.76 2.00
N LEU A 113 -4.02 -2.63 2.32
CA LEU A 113 -3.87 -1.37 1.59
C LEU A 113 -3.41 -0.25 2.54
N PHE A 114 -2.61 0.68 2.05
CA PHE A 114 -2.30 1.93 2.75
C PHE A 114 -2.27 3.12 1.78
N ILE A 115 -2.84 4.25 2.21
CA ILE A 115 -3.29 5.30 1.28
C ILE A 115 -2.68 6.66 1.61
N SER A 116 -2.24 7.41 0.60
CA SER A 116 -1.91 8.83 0.74
C SER A 116 -2.93 9.70 0.02
N THR A 117 -3.39 10.77 0.66
CA THR A 117 -4.36 11.72 0.08
C THR A 117 -3.95 13.16 0.31
N GLY A 118 -4.41 14.09 -0.54
CA GLY A 118 -4.10 15.52 -0.38
C GLY A 118 -4.80 16.14 0.84
N THR A 119 -6.06 15.77 1.08
CA THR A 119 -6.93 16.45 2.04
C THR A 119 -7.78 15.46 2.85
N LEU A 120 -8.29 15.95 3.98
CA LEU A 120 -9.29 15.22 4.77
C LEU A 120 -10.56 14.96 3.93
N GLY A 121 -11.07 13.73 3.96
CA GLY A 121 -12.21 13.31 3.14
C GLY A 121 -11.89 13.10 1.66
N GLY A 122 -10.67 13.44 1.20
CA GLY A 122 -10.24 13.39 -0.20
C GLY A 122 -9.97 11.99 -0.76
N GLY A 123 -10.62 10.96 -0.22
CA GLY A 123 -10.59 9.61 -0.76
C GLY A 123 -9.71 8.59 -0.03
N GLN A 124 -9.42 8.81 1.27
CA GLN A 124 -8.72 7.83 2.12
C GLN A 124 -9.42 6.46 2.07
N GLU A 125 -10.74 6.46 2.23
CA GLU A 125 -11.55 5.24 2.24
C GLU A 125 -11.95 4.82 0.82
N SER A 126 -12.35 5.77 -0.03
CA SER A 126 -12.85 5.45 -1.37
C SER A 126 -11.77 4.87 -2.28
N THR A 127 -10.50 5.27 -2.14
CA THR A 127 -9.41 4.62 -2.87
C THR A 127 -9.27 3.15 -2.48
N ALA A 128 -9.38 2.82 -1.19
CA ALA A 128 -9.37 1.43 -0.74
C ALA A 128 -10.58 0.65 -1.29
N LEU A 129 -11.78 1.23 -1.21
CA LEU A 129 -13.01 0.67 -1.78
C LEU A 129 -12.88 0.42 -3.29
N ALA A 130 -12.33 1.38 -4.04
CA ALA A 130 -12.14 1.28 -5.49
C ALA A 130 -11.14 0.17 -5.87
N SER A 131 -10.18 -0.15 -5.00
CA SER A 131 -9.25 -1.26 -5.18
C SER A 131 -9.89 -2.63 -4.97
N MET A 132 -11.04 -2.72 -4.27
CA MET A 132 -11.66 -4.00 -3.94
C MET A 132 -12.10 -4.79 -5.19
N SER A 133 -12.54 -4.11 -6.25
CA SER A 133 -12.93 -4.79 -7.49
C SER A 133 -11.75 -5.54 -8.11
N THR A 134 -10.56 -4.94 -8.14
CA THR A 134 -9.34 -5.59 -8.62
C THR A 134 -8.98 -6.80 -7.76
N LEU A 135 -9.01 -6.68 -6.43
CA LEU A 135 -8.71 -7.80 -5.53
C LEU A 135 -9.73 -8.94 -5.70
N ALA A 136 -11.01 -8.61 -5.77
CA ALA A 136 -12.10 -9.58 -5.93
C ALA A 136 -11.99 -10.36 -7.24
N HIS A 137 -11.70 -9.67 -8.36
CA HIS A 137 -11.53 -10.32 -9.66
C HIS A 137 -10.35 -11.30 -9.68
N HIS A 138 -9.28 -11.03 -8.92
CA HIS A 138 -8.15 -11.94 -8.77
C HIS A 138 -8.34 -13.02 -7.69
N GLY A 139 -9.41 -12.97 -6.90
CA GLY A 139 -9.60 -13.87 -5.75
C GLY A 139 -8.63 -13.60 -4.59
N ILE A 140 -8.12 -12.37 -4.47
CA ILE A 140 -7.23 -11.96 -3.40
C ILE A 140 -8.06 -11.63 -2.14
N ILE A 141 -7.66 -12.19 -1.01
CA ILE A 141 -8.30 -11.99 0.30
C ILE A 141 -7.81 -10.66 0.88
N TYR A 142 -8.73 -9.71 1.03
CA TYR A 142 -8.44 -8.42 1.63
C TYR A 142 -8.36 -8.51 3.17
N VAL A 143 -7.27 -8.02 3.75
CA VAL A 143 -7.03 -7.94 5.19
C VAL A 143 -7.07 -6.45 5.59
N PRO A 144 -8.16 -5.98 6.22
CA PRO A 144 -8.27 -4.59 6.68
C PRO A 144 -7.40 -4.32 7.91
N LEU A 145 -7.08 -3.05 8.15
CA LEU A 145 -6.44 -2.62 9.40
C LEU A 145 -7.37 -2.85 10.60
N GLY A 146 -8.65 -2.49 10.44
CA GLY A 146 -9.63 -2.50 11.52
C GLY A 146 -9.26 -1.56 12.67
N TYR A 147 -9.90 -1.77 13.83
CA TYR A 147 -9.70 -0.92 15.01
C TYR A 147 -8.96 -1.60 16.16
N LYS A 148 -8.91 -2.94 16.21
CA LYS A 148 -8.49 -3.68 17.42
C LYS A 148 -7.11 -3.25 17.96
N THR A 149 -6.12 -3.14 17.08
CA THR A 149 -4.73 -2.82 17.44
C THR A 149 -4.44 -1.32 17.40
N THR A 150 -5.35 -0.52 16.82
CA THR A 150 -5.12 0.88 16.46
C THR A 150 -6.19 1.83 17.00
N PHE A 151 -7.11 1.37 17.85
CA PHE A 151 -8.24 2.19 18.34
C PHE A 151 -7.77 3.49 19.00
N HIS A 152 -6.68 3.43 19.77
CA HIS A 152 -6.11 4.60 20.43
C HIS A 152 -5.54 5.65 19.45
N LEU A 153 -5.19 5.26 18.22
CA LEU A 153 -4.73 6.17 17.16
C LEU A 153 -5.88 6.61 16.24
N LEU A 154 -6.77 5.67 15.87
CA LEU A 154 -7.92 5.96 15.01
C LEU A 154 -9.04 6.70 15.74
N GLY A 155 -9.21 6.47 17.04
CA GLY A 155 -10.19 7.18 17.87
C GLY A 155 -9.69 8.54 18.36
N ASP A 156 -8.41 8.85 18.18
CA ASP A 156 -7.84 10.13 18.58
C ASP A 156 -8.21 11.24 17.59
N LEU A 157 -8.80 12.30 18.11
CA LEU A 157 -9.26 13.49 17.39
C LEU A 157 -8.46 14.75 17.76
N SER A 158 -7.36 14.61 18.52
CA SER A 158 -6.51 15.74 18.94
C SER A 158 -5.76 16.39 17.79
N GLU A 159 -5.56 15.68 16.68
CA GLU A 159 -4.88 16.18 15.48
C GLU A 159 -5.46 15.55 14.21
N VAL A 160 -5.27 16.24 13.08
CA VAL A 160 -5.67 15.72 11.77
C VAL A 160 -4.69 14.65 11.30
N ARG A 161 -5.21 13.46 11.01
CA ARG A 161 -4.43 12.28 10.63
C ARG A 161 -5.13 11.41 9.58
N GLY A 162 -4.35 10.85 8.66
CA GLY A 162 -4.81 9.90 7.66
C GLY A 162 -5.10 8.51 8.21
N GLY A 163 -5.61 7.63 7.36
CA GLY A 163 -5.95 6.26 7.73
C GLY A 163 -7.39 6.07 8.22
N SER A 164 -7.83 4.83 8.17
CA SER A 164 -9.21 4.39 8.42
C SER A 164 -9.20 2.89 8.78
N PRO A 165 -10.32 2.26 9.15
CA PRO A 165 -10.36 0.80 9.26
C PRO A 165 -9.97 0.06 7.98
N TRP A 166 -10.02 0.72 6.81
CA TRP A 166 -9.60 0.14 5.53
C TRP A 166 -8.07 0.04 5.36
N GLY A 167 -7.30 0.74 6.19
CA GLY A 167 -5.86 0.82 6.02
C GLY A 167 -5.28 2.07 6.67
N ALA A 168 -3.99 2.02 6.98
CA ALA A 168 -3.20 3.16 7.37
C ALA A 168 -3.17 4.18 6.23
N GLY A 169 -2.89 5.41 6.59
CA GLY A 169 -2.78 6.44 5.58
C GLY A 169 -2.22 7.74 6.10
N THR A 170 -1.94 8.63 5.16
CA THR A 170 -1.34 9.94 5.42
C THR A 170 -2.02 11.04 4.62
N PHE A 171 -1.94 12.27 5.11
CA PHE A 171 -2.26 13.47 4.33
C PHE A 171 -1.00 14.18 3.83
N SER A 172 -0.98 14.57 2.55
CA SER A 172 0.13 15.32 1.94
C SER A 172 -0.08 16.84 1.91
N ALA A 173 -1.24 17.34 2.36
CA ALA A 173 -1.72 18.69 2.07
C ALA A 173 -1.93 18.95 0.56
N ALA A 174 -2.56 20.08 0.24
CA ALA A 174 -2.90 20.46 -1.14
C ALA A 174 -1.66 20.76 -2.00
N ASP A 175 -0.58 21.21 -1.38
CA ASP A 175 0.70 21.55 -2.02
C ASP A 175 1.74 20.42 -1.93
N GLY A 176 1.41 19.30 -1.28
CA GLY A 176 2.34 18.19 -1.09
C GLY A 176 3.39 18.41 0.01
N SER A 177 3.29 19.49 0.80
CA SER A 177 4.32 19.84 1.80
C SER A 177 4.25 19.01 3.09
N ARG A 178 3.05 18.54 3.48
CA ARG A 178 2.85 17.82 4.75
C ARG A 178 3.39 16.40 4.66
N GLN A 179 4.37 16.09 5.49
CA GLN A 179 4.90 14.73 5.61
C GLN A 179 4.04 13.86 6.56
N PRO A 180 4.14 12.52 6.47
CA PRO A 180 3.51 11.63 7.43
C PRO A 180 3.91 11.98 8.87
N THR A 181 2.91 12.16 9.72
CA THR A 181 3.09 12.44 11.15
C THR A 181 3.46 11.18 11.92
N GLU A 182 3.96 11.33 13.14
CA GLU A 182 4.27 10.19 14.02
C GLU A 182 3.06 9.25 14.23
N LYS A 183 1.85 9.81 14.35
CA LYS A 183 0.61 9.02 14.48
C LYS A 183 0.29 8.22 13.22
N GLU A 184 0.47 8.81 12.04
CA GLU A 184 0.26 8.12 10.75
C GLU A 184 1.32 7.03 10.52
N LEU A 185 2.57 7.30 10.91
CA LEU A 185 3.65 6.31 10.87
C LEU A 185 3.39 5.17 11.86
N ALA A 186 2.93 5.47 13.07
CA ALA A 186 2.55 4.46 14.06
C ALA A 186 1.39 3.59 13.57
N LEU A 187 0.40 4.17 12.87
CA LEU A 187 -0.67 3.42 12.22
C LEU A 187 -0.14 2.44 11.16
N ALA A 188 0.77 2.88 10.30
CA ALA A 188 1.38 2.03 9.28
C ALA A 188 2.25 0.91 9.91
N THR A 189 3.05 1.23 10.93
CA THR A 189 3.79 0.19 11.68
C THR A 189 2.86 -0.81 12.36
N ALA A 190 1.76 -0.36 12.95
CA ALA A 190 0.76 -1.25 13.53
C ALA A 190 0.05 -2.12 12.48
N GLN A 191 -0.21 -1.58 11.28
CA GLN A 191 -0.76 -2.34 10.15
C GLN A 191 0.20 -3.44 9.70
N GLY A 192 1.45 -3.12 9.42
CA GLY A 192 2.44 -4.09 8.94
C GLY A 192 2.63 -5.24 9.93
N LYS A 193 2.68 -4.92 11.23
CA LYS A 193 2.72 -5.91 12.31
C LYS A 193 1.48 -6.82 12.30
N ALA A 194 0.29 -6.22 12.32
CA ALA A 194 -0.97 -6.97 12.37
C ALA A 194 -1.21 -7.82 11.12
N PHE A 195 -0.80 -7.32 9.95
CA PHE A 195 -0.88 -8.04 8.68
C PHE A 195 0.00 -9.30 8.71
N TYR A 196 1.26 -9.18 9.13
CA TYR A 196 2.14 -10.34 9.29
C TYR A 196 1.57 -11.35 10.30
N GLU A 197 1.12 -10.89 11.48
CA GLU A 197 0.52 -11.75 12.51
C GLU A 197 -0.77 -12.45 12.02
N HIS A 198 -1.50 -11.85 11.09
CA HIS A 198 -2.67 -12.48 10.45
C HIS A 198 -2.23 -13.61 9.53
N LEU A 199 -1.30 -13.34 8.62
CA LEU A 199 -0.80 -14.32 7.65
C LEU A 199 -0.05 -15.47 8.33
N ALA A 200 0.68 -15.21 9.43
CA ALA A 200 1.40 -16.25 10.17
C ALA A 200 0.50 -17.34 10.77
N LYS A 201 -0.82 -17.12 10.83
CA LYS A 201 -1.82 -18.11 11.28
C LYS A 201 -2.35 -18.99 10.15
N VAL A 202 -2.02 -18.66 8.89
CA VAL A 202 -2.49 -19.36 7.71
C VAL A 202 -1.53 -20.50 7.38
N ASN A 203 -2.08 -21.65 7.00
CA ASN A 203 -1.29 -22.75 6.47
C ASN A 203 -1.16 -22.60 4.94
N PHE A 204 -0.05 -22.02 4.48
CA PHE A 204 0.33 -21.99 3.06
C PHE A 204 0.91 -23.36 2.69
N ALA A 205 0.00 -24.32 2.42
CA ALA A 205 0.31 -25.66 1.94
C ALA A 205 0.35 -25.69 0.41
#